data_AF-A0AA35WDU0-F1
#
_entry.id   AF-A0AA35WDU0-F1
#
_cell.length_a   1.000
_cell.length_b   1.000
_cell.length_c   1.000
_cell.angle_alpha   90.00
_cell.angle_beta   90.00
_cell.angle_gamma   90.00
#
_symmetry.space_group_name_H-M   'P 1'
#
loop_
_entity.id
_entity.type
_entity.pdbx_description
1 polymer ?
#
loop_
_entity_poly.entity_id
_entity_poly.type
_entity_poly.pdbx_seq_one_letter_code
_entity_poly.pdbx_strand_id
1 'polypeptide(L)'
;MPRKTEKKAPQAEQEQDELPAQNEAGPTQREAIILHPGSSYLYVGFASDSAPQAIPHLIAYHQSGPRDPQQTNDAENPSLVLEYKTEITDELKSQREEGLEAVRRALKDYRRSLDVAGRDVDTAEYTEFNQRQGPAERESSELSLTDLSGNPTFVIGSEVLYLPPDSGYQVYKPIRNGRLHIPPSHSLSSVLSMLEDLWTHAIEDYLDLPRKEFKSCQVVLLVPDAIDRQLLKEMMNVVFRMEFAAAILHQVNTTM
;
A
#
# COMPACT_ATOMS: atom_id res chain seq x y z
N MET A 1 -51.50 1.67 79.77
CA MET A 1 -51.60 2.74 78.75
C MET A 1 -50.17 3.20 78.43
N PRO A 2 -49.76 3.22 77.16
CA PRO A 2 -48.39 2.90 76.74
C PRO A 2 -47.55 4.13 76.35
N ARG A 3 -46.23 3.98 76.48
CA ARG A 3 -45.20 4.91 76.01
C ARG A 3 -44.99 4.75 74.50
N LYS A 4 -44.94 5.87 73.79
CA LYS A 4 -44.56 5.98 72.37
C LYS A 4 -43.11 5.55 72.18
N THR A 5 -42.86 4.71 71.19
CA THR A 5 -41.54 4.49 70.59
C THR A 5 -41.67 4.65 69.07
N GLU A 6 -40.84 5.53 68.53
CA GLU A 6 -40.71 5.83 67.10
C GLU A 6 -40.27 4.58 66.32
N LYS A 7 -40.97 4.32 65.21
CA LYS A 7 -40.62 3.30 64.23
C LYS A 7 -39.55 3.85 63.28
N LYS A 8 -38.38 3.23 63.33
CA LYS A 8 -37.28 3.36 62.37
C LYS A 8 -37.68 2.65 61.06
N ALA A 9 -37.55 3.33 59.93
CA ALA A 9 -37.79 2.76 58.59
C ALA A 9 -36.70 1.74 58.22
N PRO A 10 -37.01 0.66 57.48
CA PRO A 10 -36.00 -0.28 57.00
C PRO A 10 -35.27 0.28 55.76
N GLN A 11 -33.95 0.08 55.75
CA GLN A 11 -33.07 0.35 54.62
C GLN A 11 -33.36 -0.63 53.49
N ALA A 12 -33.42 -0.13 52.25
CA ALA A 12 -33.56 -0.94 51.05
C ALA A 12 -32.25 -1.70 50.77
N GLU A 13 -32.32 -3.02 50.81
CA GLU A 13 -31.31 -3.91 50.24
C GLU A 13 -31.43 -3.82 48.71
N GLN A 14 -30.36 -3.38 48.04
CA GLN A 14 -30.26 -3.44 46.59
C GLN A 14 -29.77 -4.83 46.21
N GLU A 15 -30.69 -5.67 45.72
CA GLU A 15 -30.36 -6.89 44.97
C GLU A 15 -29.59 -6.48 43.70
N GLN A 16 -28.32 -6.84 43.64
CA GLN A 16 -27.55 -6.81 42.40
C GLN A 16 -27.90 -8.09 41.63
N ASP A 17 -28.71 -7.95 40.57
CA ASP A 17 -28.88 -8.97 39.54
C ASP A 17 -27.52 -9.20 38.86
N GLU A 18 -26.81 -10.27 39.26
CA GLU A 18 -25.68 -10.80 38.50
C GLU A 18 -26.21 -11.38 37.19
N LEU A 19 -26.08 -10.63 36.10
CA LEU A 19 -26.25 -11.18 34.76
C LEU A 19 -25.21 -12.29 34.53
N PRO A 20 -25.60 -13.50 34.10
CA PRO A 20 -24.67 -14.58 33.91
C PRO A 20 -23.69 -14.23 32.78
N ALA A 21 -22.40 -14.45 33.06
CA ALA A 21 -21.32 -14.36 32.10
C ALA A 21 -21.67 -15.17 30.85
N GLN A 22 -21.81 -14.48 29.71
CA GLN A 22 -21.91 -15.10 28.40
C GLN A 22 -20.54 -15.66 28.00
N ASN A 23 -20.18 -16.82 28.55
CA ASN A 23 -19.16 -17.67 27.97
C ASN A 23 -19.82 -18.59 26.95
N GLU A 24 -20.02 -18.06 25.74
CA GLU A 24 -20.34 -18.85 24.54
C GLU A 24 -19.24 -18.59 23.50
N ALA A 25 -18.02 -19.06 23.79
CA ALA A 25 -17.01 -19.24 22.76
C ALA A 25 -17.30 -20.56 22.02
N GLY A 26 -18.23 -20.50 21.06
CA GLY A 26 -18.32 -21.46 19.97
C GLY A 26 -17.00 -21.51 19.18
N PRO A 27 -16.85 -22.41 18.18
CA PRO A 27 -15.57 -22.65 17.52
C PRO A 27 -15.00 -21.31 17.05
N THR A 28 -13.83 -20.93 17.57
CA THR A 28 -13.11 -19.70 17.24
C THR A 28 -13.14 -19.53 15.72
N GLN A 29 -13.99 -18.63 15.23
CA GLN A 29 -14.10 -18.33 13.82
C GLN A 29 -12.83 -17.54 13.48
N ARG A 30 -11.79 -18.27 13.08
CA ARG A 30 -10.47 -17.69 12.80
C ARG A 30 -10.63 -16.66 11.70
N GLU A 31 -10.10 -15.47 11.96
CA GLU A 31 -10.31 -14.28 11.14
C GLU A 31 -9.79 -14.49 9.70
N ALA A 32 -10.56 -14.02 8.74
CA ALA A 32 -10.17 -14.02 7.34
C ALA A 32 -9.28 -12.81 7.07
N ILE A 33 -8.17 -13.01 6.38
CA ILE A 33 -7.26 -11.95 5.96
C ILE A 33 -7.65 -11.53 4.54
N ILE A 34 -7.87 -10.24 4.34
CA ILE A 34 -8.10 -9.64 3.04
C ILE A 34 -6.75 -9.21 2.47
N LEU A 35 -6.41 -9.72 1.28
CA LEU A 35 -5.18 -9.39 0.57
C LEU A 35 -5.54 -8.78 -0.79
N HIS A 36 -5.19 -7.52 -0.99
CA HIS A 36 -5.45 -6.81 -2.24
C HIS A 36 -4.15 -6.19 -2.78
N PRO A 37 -3.39 -6.95 -3.58
CA PRO A 37 -2.15 -6.45 -4.17
C PRO A 37 -2.43 -5.58 -5.40
N GLY A 38 -1.74 -4.45 -5.49
CA GLY A 38 -1.74 -3.54 -6.63
C GLY A 38 -0.31 -3.15 -7.04
N SER A 39 -0.17 -2.46 -8.18
CA SER A 39 1.17 -2.10 -8.70
C SER A 39 1.94 -1.10 -7.82
N SER A 40 1.23 -0.25 -7.08
CA SER A 40 1.83 0.76 -6.21
C SER A 40 1.70 0.44 -4.73
N TYR A 41 0.58 -0.16 -4.33
CA TYR A 41 0.26 -0.46 -2.95
C TYR A 41 -0.31 -1.88 -2.82
N LEU A 42 0.07 -2.55 -1.75
CA LEU A 42 -0.59 -3.70 -1.19
C LEU A 42 -1.54 -3.22 -0.09
N TYR A 43 -2.81 -3.59 -0.17
CA TYR A 43 -3.74 -3.44 0.94
C TYR A 43 -3.90 -4.78 1.65
N VAL A 44 -3.75 -4.78 2.98
CA VAL A 44 -3.85 -5.99 3.81
C VAL A 44 -4.58 -5.68 5.11
N GLY A 45 -5.39 -6.60 5.61
CA GLY A 45 -6.15 -6.41 6.86
C GLY A 45 -6.97 -7.64 7.21
N PHE A 46 -7.46 -7.72 8.45
CA PHE A 46 -8.50 -8.67 8.81
C PHE A 46 -9.85 -8.24 8.23
N ALA A 47 -10.74 -9.19 7.97
CA ALA A 47 -12.10 -8.90 7.51
C ALA A 47 -12.93 -8.14 8.57
N SER A 48 -12.50 -8.19 9.83
CA SER A 48 -13.06 -7.45 10.98
C SER A 48 -12.54 -6.01 11.07
N ASP A 49 -11.47 -5.66 10.36
CA ASP A 49 -10.86 -4.34 10.45
C ASP A 49 -11.75 -3.26 9.83
N SER A 50 -11.72 -2.07 10.43
CA SER A 50 -12.43 -0.89 9.91
C SER A 50 -11.80 -0.34 8.62
N ALA A 51 -10.51 -0.56 8.40
CA ALA A 51 -9.75 -0.15 7.23
C ALA A 51 -8.51 -1.03 7.05
N PRO A 52 -8.07 -1.31 5.81
CA PRO A 52 -6.84 -2.06 5.57
C PRO A 52 -5.60 -1.20 5.81
N GLN A 53 -4.48 -1.87 6.07
CA GLN A 53 -3.15 -1.30 6.00
C GLN A 53 -2.74 -1.11 4.55
N ALA A 54 -2.30 0.10 4.19
CA ALA A 54 -1.84 0.44 2.85
C ALA A 54 -0.30 0.51 2.83
N ILE A 55 0.33 -0.51 2.23
CA ILE A 55 1.78 -0.69 2.25
C ILE A 55 2.30 -0.47 0.84
N PRO A 56 3.33 0.36 0.59
CA PRO A 56 3.96 0.45 -0.73
C PRO A 56 4.35 -0.94 -1.24
N HIS A 57 3.98 -1.30 -2.47
CA HIS A 57 4.22 -2.64 -3.02
C HIS A 57 5.66 -2.77 -3.54
N LEU A 58 6.61 -2.61 -2.61
CA LEU A 58 8.04 -2.55 -2.82
C LEU A 58 8.75 -3.54 -1.90
N ILE A 59 9.83 -4.13 -2.40
CA ILE A 59 10.78 -4.90 -1.61
C ILE A 59 12.18 -4.57 -2.07
N ALA A 60 13.13 -4.50 -1.13
CA ALA A 60 14.52 -4.30 -1.44
C ALA A 60 15.38 -5.40 -0.81
N TYR A 61 16.27 -6.01 -1.59
CA TYR A 61 17.19 -7.04 -1.09
C TYR A 61 18.61 -6.50 -0.99
N HIS A 62 19.31 -6.88 0.08
CA HIS A 62 20.73 -6.58 0.21
C HIS A 62 21.55 -7.40 -0.79
N GLN A 63 22.37 -6.74 -1.60
CA GLN A 63 23.23 -7.43 -2.56
C GLN A 63 24.61 -7.71 -1.97
N SER A 64 24.91 -9.00 -1.80
CA SER A 64 26.25 -9.45 -1.43
C SER A 64 27.11 -9.59 -2.69
N GLY A 65 27.67 -8.48 -3.20
CA GLY A 65 28.57 -8.50 -4.36
C GLY A 65 28.69 -7.16 -5.09
N PRO A 66 29.63 -7.05 -6.05
CA PRO A 66 29.73 -5.88 -6.91
C PRO A 66 28.44 -5.71 -7.72
N ARG A 67 27.93 -4.47 -7.75
CA ARG A 67 26.72 -4.08 -8.49
C ARG A 67 26.89 -4.47 -9.97
N ASP A 68 26.06 -5.39 -10.45
CA ASP A 68 26.03 -5.78 -11.85
C ASP A 68 25.44 -4.62 -12.68
N PRO A 69 26.17 -4.08 -13.68
CA PRO A 69 25.68 -3.00 -14.52
C PRO A 69 24.39 -3.31 -15.29
N GLN A 70 24.06 -4.60 -15.49
CA GLN A 70 22.80 -5.01 -16.15
C GLN A 70 21.60 -5.05 -15.20
N GLN A 71 21.81 -4.97 -13.89
CA GLN A 71 20.73 -4.98 -12.92
C GLN A 71 20.12 -3.58 -12.78
N THR A 72 18.97 -3.38 -13.41
CA THR A 72 18.20 -2.14 -13.30
C THR A 72 17.59 -2.02 -11.91
N ASN A 73 17.89 -0.93 -11.21
CA ASN A 73 17.30 -0.65 -9.89
C ASN A 73 15.89 -0.09 -10.09
N ASP A 74 14.85 -0.73 -9.54
CA ASP A 74 13.46 -0.25 -9.73
C ASP A 74 13.16 1.04 -8.95
N ALA A 75 14.08 1.45 -8.05
CA ALA A 75 14.11 2.76 -7.41
C ALA A 75 14.64 3.86 -8.33
N GLU A 76 15.59 3.56 -9.22
CA GLU A 76 16.11 4.52 -10.23
C GLU A 76 15.10 4.76 -11.35
N ASN A 77 14.07 3.91 -11.46
CA ASN A 77 12.86 4.18 -12.22
C ASN A 77 11.70 4.46 -11.25
N PRO A 78 11.64 5.68 -10.66
CA PRO A 78 10.51 6.09 -9.85
C PRO A 78 9.30 6.04 -10.76
N SER A 79 8.35 5.17 -10.45
CA SER A 79 7.08 5.00 -11.17
C SER A 79 6.14 6.22 -11.03
N LEU A 80 6.69 7.41 -10.78
CA LEU A 80 6.06 8.72 -10.87
C LEU A 80 6.54 9.51 -12.11
N VAL A 81 7.64 9.09 -12.74
CA VAL A 81 8.05 9.55 -14.06
C VAL A 81 8.02 8.30 -14.93
N LEU A 82 7.08 8.23 -15.87
CA LEU A 82 7.22 7.30 -16.98
C LEU A 82 8.49 7.72 -17.71
N GLU A 83 9.62 7.07 -17.40
CA GLU A 83 10.79 7.12 -18.26
C GLU A 83 10.41 6.33 -19.52
N TYR A 84 9.67 7.01 -20.40
CA TYR A 84 9.53 6.56 -21.76
C TYR A 84 10.96 6.50 -22.31
N LYS A 85 11.53 5.29 -22.37
CA LYS A 85 12.70 4.97 -23.21
C LYS A 85 12.41 5.15 -24.70
N THR A 86 11.29 5.77 -25.04
CA THR A 86 10.96 6.22 -26.38
C THR A 86 11.67 7.54 -26.59
N GLU A 87 12.49 7.62 -27.63
CA GLU A 87 13.00 8.89 -28.11
C GLU A 87 11.82 9.85 -28.28
N ILE A 88 11.93 11.06 -27.72
CA ILE A 88 10.87 12.07 -27.82
C ILE A 88 10.83 12.54 -29.28
N THR A 89 10.02 11.85 -30.08
CA THR A 89 9.81 12.17 -31.49
C THR A 89 9.00 13.47 -31.62
N ASP A 90 9.12 14.12 -32.77
CA ASP A 90 8.32 15.33 -33.04
C ASP A 90 6.81 15.01 -33.10
N GLU A 91 6.44 13.79 -33.49
CA GLU A 91 5.07 13.27 -33.40
C GLU A 91 4.56 13.28 -31.95
N LEU A 92 5.34 12.73 -31.00
CA LEU A 92 4.97 12.73 -29.58
C LEU A 92 4.86 14.15 -29.01
N LYS A 93 5.73 15.07 -29.43
CA LYS A 93 5.62 16.49 -29.04
C LYS A 93 4.34 17.12 -29.59
N SER A 94 4.00 16.85 -30.85
CA SER A 94 2.78 17.35 -31.48
C SER A 94 1.53 16.84 -30.76
N GLN A 95 1.46 15.54 -30.49
CA GLN A 95 0.36 14.93 -29.73
C GLN A 95 0.23 15.51 -28.32
N ARG A 96 1.37 15.75 -27.65
CA ARG A 96 1.38 16.41 -26.33
C ARG A 96 0.82 17.83 -26.40
N GLU A 97 1.21 18.62 -27.39
CA GLU A 97 0.71 20.00 -27.52
C GLU A 97 -0.78 20.01 -27.88
N GLU A 98 -1.23 19.14 -28.79
CA GLU A 98 -2.65 19.01 -29.12
C GLU A 98 -3.50 18.63 -27.90
N GLY A 99 -3.04 17.66 -27.11
CA GLY A 99 -3.70 17.29 -25.85
C GLY A 99 -3.72 18.43 -24.84
N LEU A 100 -2.63 19.19 -24.73
CA LEU A 100 -2.55 20.35 -23.84
C LEU A 100 -3.50 21.47 -24.28
N GLU A 101 -3.62 21.73 -25.58
CA GLU A 101 -4.58 22.68 -26.13
C GLU A 101 -6.03 22.23 -25.89
N ALA A 102 -6.33 20.94 -26.05
CA ALA A 102 -7.65 20.40 -25.77
C ALA A 102 -8.05 20.61 -24.30
N VAL A 103 -7.14 20.33 -23.37
CA VAL A 103 -7.36 20.57 -21.92
C VAL A 103 -7.53 22.05 -21.64
N ARG A 104 -6.66 22.92 -22.19
CA ARG A 104 -6.78 24.38 -22.04
C ARG A 104 -8.14 24.89 -22.54
N ARG A 105 -8.64 24.38 -23.66
CA ARG A 105 -9.95 24.73 -24.22
C ARG A 105 -11.08 24.30 -23.28
N ALA A 106 -11.07 23.05 -22.82
CA ALA A 106 -12.07 22.53 -21.89
C ALA A 106 -12.13 23.35 -20.57
N LEU A 107 -10.97 23.72 -20.02
CA LEU A 107 -10.90 24.58 -18.84
C LEU A 107 -11.44 26.00 -19.11
N LYS A 108 -11.13 26.58 -20.27
CA LYS A 108 -11.66 27.90 -20.67
C LYS A 108 -13.19 27.87 -20.80
N ASP A 109 -13.74 26.81 -21.40
CA ASP A 109 -15.19 26.66 -21.57
C ASP A 109 -15.91 26.42 -20.23
N TYR A 110 -15.34 25.58 -19.36
CA TYR A 110 -15.86 25.38 -17.99
C TYR A 110 -15.81 26.66 -17.15
N ARG A 111 -14.74 27.46 -17.28
CA ARG A 111 -14.64 28.73 -16.56
C ARG A 111 -15.68 29.75 -17.05
N ARG A 112 -15.95 29.79 -18.35
CA ARG A 112 -17.01 30.62 -18.94
C ARG A 112 -18.39 30.21 -18.44
N SER A 113 -18.66 28.91 -18.31
CA SER A 113 -19.96 28.45 -17.79
C SER A 113 -20.19 28.81 -16.31
N LEU A 114 -19.12 29.03 -15.55
CA LEU A 114 -19.16 29.50 -14.17
C LEU A 114 -19.17 31.04 -14.01
N ASP A 115 -19.13 31.80 -15.11
CA ASP A 115 -18.99 33.28 -15.11
C ASP A 115 -17.81 33.80 -14.27
N VAL A 116 -16.75 32.99 -14.15
CA VAL A 116 -15.54 33.36 -13.42
C VAL A 116 -14.55 34.02 -14.38
N ALA A 117 -14.23 35.29 -14.16
CA ALA A 117 -13.12 35.93 -14.86
C ALA A 117 -11.82 35.20 -14.50
N GLY A 118 -11.14 34.63 -15.49
CA GLY A 118 -9.81 34.08 -15.27
C GLY A 118 -8.78 34.73 -16.16
N ARG A 119 -7.59 34.90 -15.61
CA ARG A 119 -6.41 35.34 -16.34
C ARG A 119 -5.73 34.15 -16.98
N ASP A 120 -5.20 34.35 -18.18
CA ASP A 120 -4.21 33.45 -18.72
C ASP A 120 -2.91 33.69 -17.94
N VAL A 121 -2.25 32.60 -17.54
CA VAL A 121 -1.06 32.62 -16.67
C VAL A 121 0.16 32.59 -17.58
N ASP A 122 1.02 33.60 -17.50
CA ASP A 122 2.30 33.59 -18.21
C ASP A 122 3.31 32.71 -17.49
N THR A 123 3.55 31.52 -18.00
CA THR A 123 4.50 30.56 -17.42
C THR A 123 5.94 31.08 -17.35
N ALA A 124 6.32 32.06 -18.19
CA ALA A 124 7.68 32.62 -18.16
C ALA A 124 7.92 33.43 -16.88
N GLU A 125 6.95 34.26 -16.48
CA GLU A 125 7.01 35.06 -15.26
C GLU A 125 7.19 34.19 -14.00
N TYR A 126 6.41 33.10 -13.91
CA TYR A 126 6.53 32.15 -12.79
C TYR A 126 7.85 31.38 -12.81
N THR A 127 8.37 31.07 -14.00
CA THR A 127 9.66 30.39 -14.12
C THR A 127 10.78 31.27 -13.59
N GLU A 128 10.81 32.55 -13.99
CA GLU A 128 11.79 33.52 -13.48
C GLU A 128 11.64 33.74 -11.96
N PHE A 129 10.40 33.85 -11.47
CA PHE A 129 10.14 33.99 -10.05
C PHE A 129 10.65 32.77 -9.27
N ASN A 130 10.29 31.56 -9.70
CA ASN A 130 10.67 30.31 -9.02
C ASN A 130 12.18 30.09 -9.02
N GLN A 131 12.88 30.46 -10.09
CA GLN A 131 14.35 30.38 -10.16
C GLN A 131 15.05 31.30 -9.15
N ARG A 132 14.39 32.38 -8.72
CA ARG A 132 14.93 33.33 -7.73
C ARG A 132 14.61 32.92 -6.29
N GLN A 133 13.69 31.97 -6.08
CA GLN A 133 13.35 31.47 -4.76
C GLN A 133 14.29 30.32 -4.37
N GLY A 134 14.88 30.41 -3.18
CA GLY A 134 15.57 29.29 -2.54
C GLY A 134 14.60 28.46 -1.69
N PRO A 135 14.98 27.22 -1.31
CA PRO A 135 14.21 26.46 -0.34
C PRO A 135 14.17 27.22 1.00
N ALA A 136 13.00 27.27 1.63
CA ALA A 136 12.88 27.80 2.98
C ALA A 136 13.59 26.83 3.95
N GLU A 137 14.51 27.34 4.77
CA GLU A 137 15.11 26.56 5.85
C GLU A 137 14.04 26.20 6.89
N ARG A 138 13.91 24.92 7.21
CA ARG A 138 13.14 24.40 8.34
C ARG A 138 14.09 23.77 9.34
N GLU A 139 13.76 23.90 10.62
CA GLU A 139 14.65 23.56 11.74
C GLU A 139 14.98 22.07 11.84
N SER A 140 14.16 21.16 11.31
CA SER A 140 14.50 19.75 11.12
C SER A 140 13.44 19.04 10.27
N SER A 141 13.83 17.97 9.57
CA SER A 141 12.91 17.01 8.99
C SER A 141 12.66 15.89 10.00
N GLU A 142 11.41 15.47 10.18
CA GLU A 142 11.06 14.28 10.99
C GLU A 142 11.40 12.97 10.27
N LEU A 143 11.81 13.04 9.00
CA LEU A 143 12.16 11.86 8.21
C LEU A 143 13.55 11.35 8.59
N SER A 144 13.60 10.13 9.11
CA SER A 144 14.84 9.37 9.31
C SER A 144 15.06 8.37 8.19
N LEU A 145 16.32 8.11 7.86
CA LEU A 145 16.68 6.98 7.01
C LEU A 145 16.32 5.67 7.71
N THR A 146 16.01 4.65 6.91
CA THR A 146 15.72 3.29 7.40
C THR A 146 16.92 2.75 8.17
N ASP A 147 16.67 2.22 9.37
CA ASP A 147 17.71 1.59 10.17
C ASP A 147 18.08 0.22 9.58
N LEU A 148 19.35 0.07 9.22
CA LEU A 148 19.91 -1.15 8.64
C LEU A 148 20.90 -1.84 9.58
N SER A 149 20.94 -1.45 10.86
CA SER A 149 21.88 -1.98 11.86
C SER A 149 21.84 -3.51 12.01
N GLY A 150 20.67 -4.13 11.78
CA GLY A 150 20.47 -5.58 11.81
C GLY A 150 20.97 -6.34 10.57
N ASN A 151 21.46 -5.64 9.54
CA ASN A 151 21.77 -6.20 8.21
C ASN A 151 20.64 -7.11 7.68
N PRO A 152 19.39 -6.60 7.61
CA PRO A 152 18.28 -7.42 7.16
C PRO A 152 18.51 -7.96 5.74
N THR A 153 18.06 -9.18 5.46
CA THR A 153 18.21 -9.75 4.11
C THR A 153 17.41 -8.95 3.07
N PHE A 154 16.26 -8.44 3.49
CA PHE A 154 15.39 -7.58 2.71
C PHE A 154 14.62 -6.62 3.62
N VAL A 155 14.09 -5.54 3.04
CA VAL A 155 13.13 -4.62 3.66
C VAL A 155 11.95 -4.41 2.72
N ILE A 156 10.77 -4.05 3.23
CA ILE A 156 9.55 -3.88 2.42
C ILE A 156 8.89 -2.52 2.64
N GLY A 157 7.93 -2.17 1.77
CA GLY A 157 6.99 -1.11 2.07
C GLY A 157 7.64 0.27 2.16
N SER A 158 7.24 1.03 3.19
CA SER A 158 7.70 2.40 3.39
C SER A 158 9.19 2.48 3.72
N GLU A 159 9.76 1.47 4.38
CA GLU A 159 11.19 1.41 4.70
C GLU A 159 12.07 1.41 3.44
N VAL A 160 11.57 0.84 2.35
CA VAL A 160 12.26 0.86 1.05
C VAL A 160 12.43 2.28 0.53
N LEU A 161 11.47 3.18 0.81
CA LEU A 161 11.48 4.57 0.34
C LEU A 161 12.54 5.44 1.03
N TYR A 162 12.99 5.03 2.23
CA TYR A 162 13.94 5.77 3.06
C TYR A 162 15.30 5.07 3.18
N LEU A 163 15.59 4.12 2.28
CA LEU A 163 16.90 3.47 2.22
C LEU A 163 18.03 4.50 2.00
N PRO A 164 19.15 4.40 2.75
CA PRO A 164 20.35 5.16 2.44
C PRO A 164 20.82 4.88 0.99
N PRO A 165 21.29 5.90 0.24
CA PRO A 165 21.69 5.73 -1.15
C PRO A 165 22.83 4.72 -1.35
N ASP A 166 23.72 4.60 -0.36
CA ASP A 166 24.89 3.71 -0.38
C ASP A 166 24.66 2.41 0.42
N SER A 167 23.41 2.05 0.69
CA SER A 167 23.05 0.89 1.52
C SER A 167 23.35 -0.47 0.87
N GLY A 168 23.57 -0.53 -0.44
CA GLY A 168 23.77 -1.79 -1.17
C GLY A 168 22.47 -2.61 -1.38
N TYR A 169 21.31 -2.03 -1.07
CA TYR A 169 20.02 -2.65 -1.34
C TYR A 169 19.55 -2.34 -2.77
N GLN A 170 19.05 -3.36 -3.46
CA GLN A 170 18.38 -3.19 -4.74
C GLN A 170 16.87 -3.25 -4.53
N VAL A 171 16.17 -2.25 -5.05
CA VAL A 171 14.71 -2.14 -4.96
C VAL A 171 14.05 -2.85 -6.14
N TYR A 172 12.93 -3.52 -5.86
CA TYR A 172 12.11 -4.24 -6.81
C TYR A 172 10.63 -3.89 -6.67
N LYS A 173 9.93 -3.86 -7.82
CA LYS A 173 8.47 -3.73 -7.93
C LYS A 173 7.92 -5.00 -8.59
N PRO A 174 7.46 -6.01 -7.83
CA PRO A 174 7.03 -7.28 -8.41
C PRO A 174 5.83 -7.16 -9.36
N ILE A 175 4.97 -6.16 -9.16
CA ILE A 175 3.84 -5.86 -10.05
C ILE A 175 4.00 -4.45 -10.62
N ARG A 176 3.92 -4.31 -11.95
CA ARG A 176 3.94 -3.02 -12.65
C ARG A 176 2.84 -2.95 -13.69
N ASN A 177 2.07 -1.86 -13.70
CA ASN A 177 0.99 -1.61 -14.67
C ASN A 177 0.03 -2.80 -14.80
N GLY A 178 -0.33 -3.42 -13.68
CA GLY A 178 -1.23 -4.58 -13.64
C GLY A 178 -0.64 -5.89 -14.21
N ARG A 179 0.69 -5.99 -14.34
CA ARG A 179 1.39 -7.18 -14.82
C ARG A 179 2.53 -7.55 -13.87
N LEU A 180 2.90 -8.84 -13.88
CA LEU A 180 4.10 -9.28 -13.18
C LEU A 180 5.33 -8.70 -13.88
N HIS A 181 6.20 -8.05 -13.11
CA HIS A 181 7.44 -7.49 -13.60
C HIS A 181 8.59 -8.46 -13.33
N ILE A 182 9.17 -9.00 -14.40
CA ILE A 182 10.33 -9.90 -14.33
C ILE A 182 11.52 -9.16 -14.95
N PRO A 183 12.45 -8.63 -14.13
CA PRO A 183 13.68 -8.04 -14.64
C PRO A 183 14.50 -9.05 -15.45
N PRO A 184 15.29 -8.64 -16.45
CA PRO A 184 16.12 -9.55 -17.25
C PRO A 184 17.10 -10.41 -16.43
N SER A 185 17.52 -9.89 -15.28
CA SER A 185 18.41 -10.58 -14.34
C SER A 185 17.71 -11.59 -13.43
N HIS A 186 16.38 -11.69 -13.48
CA HIS A 186 15.58 -12.48 -12.54
C HIS A 186 14.73 -13.52 -13.27
N SER A 187 14.50 -14.63 -12.57
CA SER A 187 13.55 -15.66 -13.03
C SER A 187 12.14 -15.36 -12.50
N LEU A 188 11.13 -15.96 -13.13
CA LEU A 188 9.76 -15.96 -12.60
C LEU A 188 9.75 -16.42 -11.14
N SER A 189 10.42 -17.54 -10.83
CA SER A 189 10.48 -18.08 -9.48
C SER A 189 11.05 -17.10 -8.46
N SER A 190 12.09 -16.34 -8.84
CA SER A 190 12.68 -15.30 -8.00
C SER A 190 11.64 -14.22 -7.66
N VAL A 191 10.88 -13.74 -8.66
CA VAL A 191 9.83 -12.73 -8.43
C VAL A 191 8.68 -13.28 -7.58
N LEU A 192 8.32 -14.55 -7.74
CA LEU A 192 7.30 -15.18 -6.87
C LEU A 192 7.77 -15.28 -5.42
N SER A 193 9.06 -15.59 -5.19
CA SER A 193 9.65 -15.55 -3.85
C SER A 193 9.66 -14.13 -3.28
N MET A 194 9.93 -13.11 -4.09
CA MET A 194 9.83 -11.71 -3.65
C MET A 194 8.40 -11.33 -3.25
N LEU A 195 7.38 -11.77 -4.00
CA LEU A 195 5.98 -11.58 -3.63
C LEU A 195 5.63 -12.30 -2.33
N GLU A 196 6.10 -13.53 -2.17
CA GLU A 196 5.89 -14.34 -0.96
C GLU A 196 6.52 -13.68 0.27
N ASP A 197 7.77 -13.24 0.17
CA ASP A 197 8.50 -12.53 1.24
C ASP A 197 7.78 -11.22 1.59
N LEU A 198 7.41 -10.43 0.57
CA LEU A 198 6.69 -9.17 0.76
C LEU A 198 5.35 -9.38 1.47
N TRP A 199 4.52 -10.30 0.98
CA TRP A 199 3.19 -10.54 1.55
C TRP A 199 3.25 -11.19 2.93
N THR A 200 4.18 -12.11 3.14
CA THR A 200 4.39 -12.75 4.44
C THR A 200 4.78 -11.69 5.47
N HIS A 201 5.82 -10.91 5.18
CA HIS A 201 6.32 -9.90 6.10
C HIS A 201 5.32 -8.75 6.30
N ALA A 202 4.54 -8.40 5.28
CA ALA A 202 3.44 -7.45 5.42
C ALA A 202 2.38 -7.94 6.43
N ILE A 203 2.05 -9.24 6.44
CA ILE A 203 1.09 -9.80 7.40
C ILE A 203 1.72 -9.92 8.79
N GLU A 204 2.98 -10.34 8.88
CA GLU A 204 3.68 -10.49 10.16
C GLU A 204 3.83 -9.16 10.89
N ASP A 205 4.24 -8.10 10.19
CA ASP A 205 4.59 -6.83 10.80
C ASP A 205 3.40 -5.90 10.99
N TYR A 206 2.42 -5.91 10.07
CA TYR A 206 1.31 -4.95 10.11
C TYR A 206 0.03 -5.54 10.71
N LEU A 207 -0.10 -6.87 10.77
CA LEU A 207 -1.23 -7.55 11.42
C LEU A 207 -0.82 -8.33 12.67
N ASP A 208 0.45 -8.26 13.08
CA ASP A 208 1.03 -8.98 14.22
C ASP A 208 0.76 -10.50 14.18
N LEU A 209 0.68 -11.09 12.97
CA LEU A 209 0.29 -12.48 12.76
C LEU A 209 1.48 -13.30 12.22
N PRO A 210 2.09 -14.19 13.03
CA PRO A 210 3.25 -14.95 12.60
C PRO A 210 2.89 -15.99 11.53
N ARG A 211 3.81 -16.24 10.59
CA ARG A 211 3.61 -17.19 9.46
C ARG A 211 3.11 -18.58 9.89
N LYS A 212 3.48 -19.05 11.08
CA LYS A 212 3.05 -20.35 11.62
C LYS A 212 1.53 -20.45 11.81
N GLU A 213 0.86 -19.33 12.00
CA GLU A 213 -0.58 -19.24 12.22
C GLU A 213 -1.38 -19.13 10.93
N PHE A 214 -0.73 -18.96 9.77
CA PHE A 214 -1.42 -18.85 8.48
C PHE A 214 -2.25 -20.10 8.17
N LYS A 215 -1.76 -21.29 8.55
CA LYS A 215 -2.47 -22.59 8.44
C LYS A 215 -3.82 -22.64 9.16
N SER A 216 -4.04 -21.66 10.02
CA SER A 216 -5.20 -21.51 10.87
C SER A 216 -6.19 -20.50 10.27
N CYS A 217 -5.71 -19.55 9.46
CA CYS A 217 -6.47 -18.45 8.89
C CYS A 217 -6.93 -18.74 7.46
N GLN A 218 -7.98 -18.03 7.04
CA GLN A 218 -8.42 -17.98 5.65
C GLN A 218 -7.88 -16.72 4.99
N VAL A 219 -7.62 -16.76 3.69
CA VAL A 219 -7.23 -15.57 2.92
C VAL A 219 -8.21 -15.32 1.79
N VAL A 220 -8.59 -14.06 1.60
CA VAL A 220 -9.40 -13.58 0.48
C VAL A 220 -8.51 -12.72 -0.40
N LEU A 221 -8.18 -13.22 -1.58
CA LEU A 221 -7.42 -12.50 -2.58
C LEU A 221 -8.36 -11.65 -3.45
N LEU A 222 -8.25 -10.34 -3.33
CA LEU A 222 -9.00 -9.38 -4.14
C LEU A 222 -8.23 -9.03 -5.42
N VAL A 223 -8.87 -9.26 -6.57
CA VAL A 223 -8.28 -8.96 -7.88
C VAL A 223 -9.21 -8.09 -8.74
N PRO A 224 -8.69 -7.18 -9.58
CA PRO A 224 -9.51 -6.48 -10.56
C PRO A 224 -10.18 -7.44 -11.54
N ASP A 225 -11.36 -7.09 -12.05
CA ASP A 225 -12.06 -7.91 -13.06
C ASP A 225 -11.23 -8.09 -14.35
N ALA A 226 -10.59 -7.02 -14.81
CA ALA A 226 -9.75 -7.03 -16.02
C ALA A 226 -8.30 -7.53 -15.79
N ILE A 227 -8.06 -8.34 -14.76
CA ILE A 227 -6.71 -8.84 -14.46
C ILE A 227 -6.21 -9.83 -15.52
N ASP A 228 -4.92 -9.73 -15.85
CA ASP A 228 -4.27 -10.71 -16.71
C ASP A 228 -4.27 -12.11 -16.07
N ARG A 229 -4.62 -13.13 -16.88
CA ARG A 229 -4.78 -14.52 -16.39
C ARG A 229 -3.46 -15.11 -15.89
N GLN A 230 -2.33 -14.72 -16.47
CA GLN A 230 -1.02 -15.20 -16.03
C GLN A 230 -0.68 -14.60 -14.67
N LEU A 231 -0.85 -13.28 -14.49
CA LEU A 231 -0.68 -12.65 -13.19
C LEU A 231 -1.57 -13.28 -12.11
N LEU A 232 -2.85 -13.53 -12.40
CA LEU A 232 -3.77 -14.17 -11.46
C LEU A 232 -3.28 -15.57 -11.03
N LYS A 233 -2.84 -16.38 -11.99
CA LYS A 233 -2.30 -17.73 -11.72
C LYS A 233 -1.07 -17.66 -10.81
N GLU A 234 -0.17 -16.73 -11.08
CA GLU A 234 1.04 -16.56 -10.29
C GLU A 234 0.76 -16.03 -8.87
N MET A 235 -0.18 -15.10 -8.72
CA MET A 235 -0.62 -14.63 -7.40
C MET A 235 -1.24 -15.76 -6.56
N MET A 236 -2.10 -16.60 -7.18
CA MET A 236 -2.64 -17.79 -6.50
C MET A 236 -1.54 -18.79 -6.11
N ASN A 237 -0.51 -18.95 -6.96
CA ASN A 237 0.65 -19.80 -6.66
C ASN A 237 1.38 -19.31 -5.40
N VAL A 238 1.58 -17.99 -5.25
CA VAL A 238 2.16 -17.41 -4.04
C VAL A 238 1.26 -17.66 -2.82
N VAL A 239 -0.05 -17.43 -2.93
CA VAL A 239 -1.00 -17.71 -1.84
C VAL A 239 -0.94 -19.17 -1.38
N PHE A 240 -0.80 -20.13 -2.30
CA PHE A 240 -0.66 -21.54 -1.94
C PHE A 240 0.65 -21.83 -1.19
N ARG A 241 1.76 -21.15 -1.52
CA ARG A 241 3.05 -21.30 -0.80
C ARG A 241 3.02 -20.73 0.62
N MET A 242 2.12 -19.79 0.88
CA MET A 242 1.90 -19.23 2.22
C MET A 242 1.11 -20.17 3.15
N GLU A 243 0.60 -21.30 2.64
CA GLU A 243 -0.03 -22.38 3.41
C GLU A 243 -1.24 -21.96 4.26
N PHE A 244 -2.07 -21.03 3.77
CA PHE A 244 -3.34 -20.70 4.44
C PHE A 244 -4.30 -21.89 4.52
N ALA A 245 -5.18 -21.90 5.52
CA ALA A 245 -6.19 -22.96 5.69
C ALA A 245 -7.14 -23.06 4.48
N ALA A 246 -7.51 -21.92 3.93
CA ALA A 246 -8.32 -21.80 2.73
C ALA A 246 -7.98 -20.48 2.01
N ALA A 247 -8.12 -20.49 0.68
CA ALA A 247 -7.96 -19.31 -0.15
C ALA A 247 -9.22 -19.08 -0.99
N ILE A 248 -9.76 -17.87 -0.94
CA ILE A 248 -10.92 -17.43 -1.72
C ILE A 248 -10.43 -16.36 -2.69
N LEU A 249 -10.77 -16.51 -3.96
CA LEU A 249 -10.54 -15.48 -4.97
C LEU A 249 -11.83 -14.66 -5.15
N HIS A 250 -11.72 -13.33 -5.08
CA HIS A 250 -12.85 -12.43 -5.32
C HIS A 250 -12.48 -11.34 -6.33
N GLN A 251 -13.30 -11.20 -7.37
CA GLN A 251 -13.12 -10.15 -8.37
C GLN A 251 -13.84 -8.87 -7.92
N VAL A 252 -13.12 -7.76 -7.96
CA VAL A 252 -13.66 -6.44 -7.63
C VAL A 252 -13.81 -5.63 -8.91
N ASN A 253 -15.01 -5.10 -9.13
CA ASN A 253 -15.31 -4.34 -10.34
C ASN A 253 -14.64 -2.97 -10.25
N THR A 254 -13.63 -2.72 -11.07
CA THR A 254 -12.91 -1.44 -11.13
C THR A 254 -13.47 -0.60 -12.28
N THR A 255 -14.78 -0.37 -12.28
CA THR A 255 -15.39 0.64 -13.15
C THR A 255 -15.30 1.99 -12.45
N MET A 256 -14.30 2.80 -12.82
CA MET A 256 -14.39 4.25 -12.73
C MET A 256 -14.93 4.81 -14.05
#